data_AF-A0AAN0VEV5-F1
#
_entry.id   AF-A0AAN0VEV5-F1
#
_cell.length_a   1.000
_cell.length_b   1.000
_cell.length_c   1.000
_cell.angle_alpha   90.00
_cell.angle_beta   90.00
_cell.angle_gamma   90.00
#
_symmetry.space_group_name_H-M   'P 1'
#
loop_
_entity.id
_entity.type
_entity.pdbx_description
1 polymer ?
#
loop_
_entity_poly.entity_id
_entity_poly.type
_entity_poly.pdbx_seq_one_letter_code
_entity_poly.pdbx_strand_id
1 'polypeptide(L)'
;MIWLFIATLALVCVAPLGWSLRENTVMLRGQREAAMALHRAQLLELDRDLAEGRIAVPEHATAIVEVQRRLLASDASIDTTPRSAARLPVLGCMMLIPLAALALYWPSGQPRVPSAPYAQRMAEAQRQARNINDLVAKLRERIDSLDPHSEEARQGFLLLGTVEGRMGHMQQAVAAWRKALAVRYEPGLAARIAEADSEIAGKVTPEARTMFERALKEAPANAPWISLVKKRLQSGME
;
A
#
# COMPACT_ATOMS: atom_id res chain seq x y z
N MET A 1 7.14 -18.50 14.50
CA MET A 1 8.28 -18.74 13.58
C MET A 1 8.57 -17.53 12.69
N ILE A 2 7.59 -16.93 12.00
CA ILE A 2 7.82 -15.79 11.10
C ILE A 2 8.45 -14.54 11.76
N TRP A 3 8.12 -14.26 13.02
CA TRP A 3 8.70 -13.14 13.78
C TRP A 3 10.23 -13.24 13.94
N LEU A 4 10.75 -14.46 14.11
CA LEU A 4 12.19 -14.69 14.19
C LEU A 4 12.84 -14.36 12.83
N PHE A 5 12.26 -14.83 11.72
CA PHE A 5 12.74 -14.49 10.38
C PHE A 5 12.73 -12.99 10.10
N ILE A 6 11.66 -12.29 10.46
CA ILE A 6 11.56 -10.82 10.30
C ILE A 6 12.65 -10.11 11.13
N ALA A 7 12.85 -10.54 12.38
CA ALA A 7 13.89 -9.97 13.25
C ALA A 7 15.29 -10.22 12.68
N THR A 8 15.57 -11.44 12.20
CA THR A 8 16.86 -11.77 11.57
C THR A 8 17.09 -10.95 10.31
N LEU A 9 16.09 -10.82 9.44
CA LEU A 9 16.19 -10.03 8.21
C LEU A 9 16.44 -8.54 8.51
N ALA A 10 15.73 -7.98 9.49
CA ALA A 10 15.93 -6.60 9.92
C ALA A 10 17.36 -6.37 10.45
N LEU A 11 17.90 -7.31 11.23
CA LEU A 11 19.28 -7.25 11.71
C LEU A 11 20.28 -7.25 10.56
N VAL A 12 20.08 -8.11 9.55
CA VAL A 12 20.95 -8.19 8.36
C VAL A 12 20.93 -6.87 7.57
N CYS A 13 19.77 -6.22 7.43
CA CYS A 13 19.68 -4.93 6.74
C CYS A 13 20.38 -3.78 7.48
N VAL A 14 20.42 -3.80 8.81
CA VAL A 14 21.00 -2.72 9.63
C VAL A 14 22.49 -2.95 9.92
N ALA A 15 22.98 -4.18 9.85
CA ALA A 15 24.38 -4.52 10.15
C ALA A 15 25.43 -3.73 9.33
N PRO A 16 25.27 -3.49 8.00
CA PRO A 16 26.23 -2.70 7.22
C PRO A 16 26.34 -1.24 7.67
N LEU A 17 25.23 -0.64 8.12
CA LEU A 17 25.21 0.72 8.66
C LEU A 17 26.00 0.78 9.97
N GLY A 18 25.80 -0.18 10.86
CA GLY A 18 26.58 -0.29 12.10
C GLY A 18 28.07 -0.52 11.84
N TRP A 19 28.40 -1.33 10.83
CA TRP A 19 29.78 -1.59 10.41
C TRP A 19 30.48 -0.33 9.87
N SER A 20 29.82 0.42 8.99
CA SER A 20 30.36 1.65 8.40
C SER A 20 30.68 2.73 9.45
N LEU A 21 29.84 2.86 10.50
CA LEU A 21 30.12 3.78 11.60
C LEU A 21 31.38 3.39 12.41
N ARG A 22 31.71 2.08 12.50
CA ARG A 22 32.92 1.60 13.17
C ARG A 22 34.16 1.86 12.31
N GLU A 23 34.11 1.61 11.00
CA GLU A 23 35.26 1.83 10.11
C GLU A 23 35.71 3.29 10.07
N ASN A 24 34.78 4.24 10.14
CA ASN A 24 35.12 5.67 10.19
C ASN A 24 35.90 6.05 11.47
N THR A 25 35.81 5.27 12.56
CA THR A 25 36.67 5.46 13.75
C THR A 25 38.06 4.83 13.60
N VAL A 26 38.17 3.75 12.84
CA VAL A 26 39.44 3.03 12.62
C VAL A 26 40.32 3.78 11.61
N MET A 27 39.74 4.25 10.49
CA MET A 27 40.46 5.06 9.50
C MET A 27 41.06 6.34 10.10
N LEU A 28 40.35 6.96 11.03
CA LEU A 28 40.81 8.14 11.75
C LEU A 28 42.04 7.93 12.61
N ARG A 29 42.05 6.84 13.36
CA ARG A 29 43.21 6.47 14.19
C ARG A 29 44.41 6.19 13.29
N GLY A 30 44.21 5.47 12.18
CA GLY A 30 45.26 5.24 11.19
C GLY A 30 45.83 6.52 10.58
N GLN A 31 45.00 7.52 10.26
CA GLN A 31 45.47 8.82 9.75
C GLN A 31 46.29 9.61 10.78
N ARG A 32 45.87 9.61 12.06
CA ARG A 32 46.61 10.27 13.14
C ARG A 32 47.96 9.58 13.39
N GLU A 33 47.99 8.26 13.43
CA GLU A 33 49.22 7.48 13.60
C GLU A 33 50.20 7.69 12.44
N ALA A 34 49.71 7.70 11.19
CA ALA A 34 50.53 7.98 10.02
C ALA A 34 51.12 9.41 10.02
N ALA A 35 50.32 10.42 10.40
CA ALA A 35 50.80 11.80 10.53
C ALA A 35 51.88 11.93 11.63
N MET A 36 51.68 11.31 12.79
CA MET A 36 52.68 11.27 13.86
C MET A 36 53.98 10.58 13.43
N ALA A 37 53.89 9.48 12.67
CA ALA A 37 55.05 8.79 12.14
C ALA A 37 55.85 9.66 11.16
N LEU A 38 55.16 10.40 10.29
CA LEU A 38 55.80 11.34 9.36
C LEU A 38 56.56 12.46 10.10
N HIS A 39 55.96 13.06 11.12
CA HIS A 39 56.62 14.11 11.90
C HIS A 39 57.83 13.60 12.68
N ARG A 40 57.77 12.37 13.21
CA ARG A 40 58.96 11.74 13.83
C ARG A 40 60.07 11.52 12.81
N ALA A 41 59.74 11.08 11.60
CA ALA A 41 60.72 10.91 10.53
C ALA A 41 61.37 12.25 10.15
N GLN A 42 60.60 13.34 10.09
CA GLN A 42 61.13 14.68 9.80
C GLN A 42 62.14 15.16 10.84
N LEU A 43 61.89 14.90 12.14
CA LEU A 43 62.84 15.26 13.21
C LEU A 43 64.13 14.44 13.11
N LEU A 44 64.03 13.14 12.81
CA LEU A 44 65.20 12.28 12.61
C LEU A 44 66.03 12.68 11.39
N GLU A 45 65.38 13.16 10.32
CA GLU A 45 66.06 13.66 9.13
C GLU A 45 66.82 14.95 9.43
N LEU A 46 66.22 15.87 10.19
CA LEU A 46 66.88 17.08 10.68
C LEU A 46 68.12 16.76 11.54
N ASP A 47 68.01 15.80 12.46
CA ASP A 47 69.14 15.35 13.28
C ASP A 47 70.27 14.75 12.44
N ARG A 48 69.90 13.98 11.39
CA ARG A 48 70.88 13.42 10.45
C ARG A 48 71.56 14.50 9.63
N ASP A 49 70.82 15.49 9.15
CA ASP A 49 71.38 16.60 8.36
C ASP A 49 72.32 17.48 9.18
N LEU A 50 72.06 17.65 10.48
CA LEU A 50 73.00 18.29 11.39
C LEU A 50 74.26 17.44 11.58
N ALA A 51 74.12 16.13 11.78
CA ALA A 51 75.25 15.22 11.95
C ALA A 51 76.14 15.12 10.69
N GLU A 52 75.55 15.23 9.50
CA GLU A 52 76.25 15.24 8.22
C GLU A 52 76.77 16.64 7.82
N GLY A 53 76.54 17.66 8.66
CA GLY A 53 77.00 19.03 8.44
C GLY A 53 76.31 19.77 7.30
N ARG A 54 75.12 19.32 6.87
CA ARG A 54 74.33 19.95 5.81
C ARG A 54 73.62 21.23 6.27
N ILE A 55 73.39 21.38 7.57
CA ILE A 55 72.72 22.53 8.20
C ILE A 55 73.50 23.01 9.41
N ALA A 56 73.40 24.30 9.74
CA ALA A 56 74.03 24.85 10.92
C ALA A 56 73.22 24.57 12.20
N VAL A 57 73.89 24.50 13.36
CA VAL A 57 73.26 24.35 14.68
C VAL A 57 72.07 25.31 14.94
N PRO A 58 72.17 26.63 14.66
CA PRO A 58 71.04 27.54 14.85
C PRO A 58 69.86 27.28 13.90
N GLU A 59 70.13 26.76 12.69
CA GLU A 59 69.10 26.43 11.70
C GLU A 59 68.33 25.17 12.12
N HIS A 60 69.03 24.15 12.63
CA HIS A 60 68.43 22.93 13.19
C HIS A 60 67.49 23.24 14.36
N ALA A 61 67.93 24.05 15.33
CA ALA A 61 67.11 24.46 16.47
C ALA A 61 65.83 25.20 16.03
N THR A 62 65.94 26.06 15.02
CA THR A 62 64.80 26.80 14.46
C THR A 62 63.83 25.87 13.74
N ALA A 63 64.35 24.93 12.94
CA ALA A 63 63.54 23.98 12.19
C ALA A 63 62.77 23.01 13.10
N ILE A 64 63.36 22.54 14.20
CA ILE A 64 62.66 21.72 15.20
C ILE A 64 61.45 22.47 15.77
N VAL A 65 61.64 23.72 16.18
CA VAL A 65 60.56 24.54 16.75
C VAL A 65 59.44 24.77 15.73
N GLU A 66 59.78 24.96 14.44
CA GLU A 66 58.78 25.10 13.39
C GLU A 66 57.99 23.82 13.15
N VAL A 67 58.66 22.65 13.08
CA VAL A 67 58.00 21.34 12.92
C VAL A 67 57.08 21.04 14.10
N GLN A 68 57.52 21.31 15.34
CA GLN A 68 56.69 21.15 16.54
C GLN A 68 55.49 22.12 16.54
N ARG A 69 55.68 23.37 16.11
CA ARG A 69 54.59 24.34 15.99
C ARG A 69 53.58 23.93 14.93
N ARG A 70 54.02 23.40 13.78
CA ARG A 70 53.16 22.86 12.72
C ARG A 70 52.38 21.63 13.21
N LEU A 71 53.01 20.75 13.97
CA LEU A 71 52.35 19.61 14.60
C LEU A 71 51.22 20.06 15.52
N LEU A 72 51.50 21.00 16.44
CA LEU A 72 50.49 21.54 17.37
C LEU A 72 49.34 22.26 16.63
N ALA A 73 49.64 23.00 15.55
CA ALA A 73 48.62 23.65 14.74
C ALA A 73 47.75 22.64 13.96
N SER A 74 48.35 21.54 13.49
CA SER A 74 47.62 20.48 12.77
C SER A 74 46.67 19.71 13.70
N ASP A 75 47.07 19.43 14.93
CA ASP A 75 46.25 18.70 15.91
C ASP A 75 45.00 19.52 16.30
N ALA A 76 45.17 20.84 16.52
CA ALA A 76 44.06 21.75 16.79
C ALA A 76 43.04 21.84 15.63
N SER A 77 43.47 21.66 14.38
CA SER A 77 42.59 21.66 13.21
C SER A 77 41.83 20.34 12.99
N ILE A 78 42.34 19.21 13.50
CA ILE A 78 41.69 17.91 13.39
C ILE A 78 40.52 17.80 14.39
N ASP A 79 40.67 18.35 15.59
CA ASP A 79 39.62 18.32 16.63
C ASP A 79 38.46 19.30 16.38
N THR A 80 38.62 20.28 15.49
CA THR A 80 37.58 21.29 15.17
C THR A 80 36.61 20.86 14.07
N THR A 81 36.85 19.75 13.36
CA THR A 81 35.82 19.17 12.50
C THR A 81 34.77 18.45 13.36
N PRO A 82 33.47 18.81 13.31
CA PRO A 82 32.46 18.21 14.17
C PRO A 82 32.17 16.76 13.74
N ARG A 83 33.04 15.85 14.15
CA ARG A 83 33.03 14.41 13.85
C ARG A 83 31.82 13.67 14.45
N SER A 84 31.10 14.34 15.36
CA SER A 84 29.99 13.80 16.16
C SER A 84 28.60 14.15 15.61
N ALA A 85 28.47 15.26 14.86
CA ALA A 85 27.16 15.81 14.49
C ALA A 85 26.31 14.87 13.61
N ALA A 86 26.94 14.01 12.80
CA ALA A 86 26.23 13.07 11.93
C ALA A 86 25.94 11.70 12.56
N ARG A 87 26.53 11.34 13.72
CA ARG A 87 26.34 10.03 14.35
C ARG A 87 25.03 9.93 15.13
N LEU A 88 24.72 10.99 15.88
CA LEU A 88 23.52 11.09 16.69
C LEU A 88 22.22 10.94 15.88
N PRO A 89 22.03 11.64 14.73
CA PRO A 89 20.81 11.47 13.93
C PRO A 89 20.72 10.07 13.29
N VAL A 90 21.84 9.47 12.87
CA VAL A 90 21.84 8.12 12.29
C VAL A 90 21.46 7.07 13.33
N LEU A 91 22.03 7.15 14.53
CA LEU A 91 21.69 6.26 15.64
C LEU A 91 20.23 6.47 16.09
N GLY A 92 19.78 7.73 16.09
CA GLY A 92 18.40 8.11 16.34
C GLY A 92 17.45 7.44 15.35
N CYS A 93 17.68 7.57 14.05
CA CYS A 93 16.86 6.92 13.01
C CYS A 93 16.88 5.39 13.13
N MET A 94 18.04 4.79 13.43
CA MET A 94 18.18 3.33 13.57
C MET A 94 17.30 2.75 14.68
N MET A 95 17.04 3.50 15.75
CA MET A 95 16.14 3.11 16.83
C MET A 95 14.70 3.60 16.62
N LEU A 96 14.52 4.82 16.13
CA LEU A 96 13.22 5.46 15.97
C LEU A 96 12.36 4.73 14.94
N ILE A 97 12.95 4.31 13.81
CA ILE A 97 12.21 3.62 12.73
C ILE A 97 11.58 2.31 13.22
N PRO A 98 12.31 1.35 13.83
CA PRO A 98 11.70 0.13 14.34
C PRO A 98 10.73 0.39 15.49
N LEU A 99 10.99 1.36 16.38
CA LEU A 99 10.05 1.73 17.43
C LEU A 99 8.74 2.26 16.85
N ALA A 100 8.82 3.16 15.86
CA ALA A 100 7.66 3.73 15.20
C ALA A 100 6.86 2.64 14.47
N ALA A 101 7.54 1.71 13.79
CA ALA A 101 6.88 0.57 13.16
C ALA A 101 6.12 -0.31 14.17
N LEU A 102 6.71 -0.60 15.33
CA LEU A 102 6.05 -1.35 16.40
C LEU A 102 4.89 -0.57 17.02
N ALA A 103 5.06 0.73 17.26
CA ALA A 103 4.02 1.60 17.81
C ALA A 103 2.82 1.70 16.86
N LEU A 104 3.06 1.75 15.54
CA LEU A 104 2.01 1.76 14.54
C LEU A 104 1.33 0.39 14.40
N TYR A 105 2.09 -0.70 14.55
CA TYR A 105 1.57 -2.06 14.48
C TYR A 105 0.75 -2.46 15.72
N TRP A 106 1.05 -1.96 16.91
CA TRP A 106 0.37 -2.40 18.14
C TRP A 106 -1.15 -2.17 18.17
N PRO A 107 -1.70 -1.00 17.83
CA PRO A 107 -3.14 -0.77 17.86
C PRO A 107 -3.89 -1.38 16.67
N SER A 108 -3.23 -1.57 15.52
CA SER A 108 -3.88 -1.97 14.25
C SER A 108 -3.55 -3.38 13.78
N GLY A 109 -2.49 -3.97 14.32
CA GLY A 109 -1.98 -5.27 13.94
C GLY A 109 -2.81 -6.41 14.53
N GLN A 110 -2.91 -7.50 13.79
CA GLN A 110 -3.57 -8.72 14.22
C GLN A 110 -2.54 -9.86 14.34
N PRO A 111 -1.62 -9.81 15.33
CA PRO A 111 -0.51 -10.76 15.45
C PRO A 111 -0.94 -12.21 15.69
N ARG A 112 -2.21 -12.41 16.10
CA ARG A 112 -2.79 -13.72 16.39
C ARG A 112 -3.58 -14.31 15.23
N VAL A 113 -3.77 -13.58 14.13
CA VAL A 113 -4.48 -14.12 12.96
C VAL A 113 -3.51 -14.99 12.18
N PRO A 114 -3.79 -16.30 12.04
CA PRO A 114 -2.95 -17.18 11.23
C PRO A 114 -2.92 -16.67 9.79
N SER A 115 -1.77 -16.76 9.14
CA SER A 115 -1.66 -16.52 7.71
C SER A 115 -2.57 -17.50 6.96
N ALA A 116 -3.65 -17.02 6.34
CA ALA A 116 -4.52 -17.85 5.49
C ALA A 116 -3.81 -18.07 4.13
N PRO A 117 -3.31 -19.29 3.83
CA PRO A 117 -2.69 -19.58 2.56
C PRO A 117 -3.65 -19.27 1.41
N TYR A 118 -3.13 -18.77 0.29
CA TYR A 118 -3.94 -18.40 -0.86
C TYR A 118 -4.89 -19.53 -1.32
N ALA A 119 -4.42 -20.78 -1.26
CA ALA A 119 -5.21 -21.97 -1.57
C ALA A 119 -6.44 -22.14 -0.66
N GLN A 120 -6.31 -21.87 0.65
CA GLN A 120 -7.44 -21.97 1.59
C GLN A 120 -8.46 -20.85 1.33
N ARG A 121 -8.00 -19.62 1.06
CA ARG A 121 -8.87 -18.51 0.68
C ARG A 121 -9.67 -18.79 -0.60
N MET A 122 -9.04 -19.40 -1.60
CA MET A 122 -9.72 -19.82 -2.83
C MET A 122 -10.74 -20.93 -2.57
N ALA A 123 -10.39 -21.93 -1.75
CA ALA A 123 -11.31 -23.00 -1.40
C ALA A 123 -12.54 -22.50 -0.62
N GLU A 124 -12.35 -21.54 0.30
CA GLU A 124 -13.44 -20.90 1.04
C GLU A 124 -14.34 -20.07 0.12
N ALA A 125 -13.76 -19.24 -0.75
CA ALA A 125 -14.52 -18.47 -1.74
C ALA A 125 -15.34 -19.39 -2.67
N GLN A 126 -14.76 -20.50 -3.13
CA GLN A 126 -15.47 -21.50 -3.93
C GLN A 126 -16.60 -22.20 -3.15
N ARG A 127 -16.39 -22.52 -1.87
CA ARG A 127 -17.44 -23.07 -1.00
C ARG A 127 -18.58 -22.07 -0.83
N GLN A 128 -18.26 -20.81 -0.59
CA GLN A 128 -19.27 -19.75 -0.46
C GLN A 128 -20.06 -19.57 -1.76
N ALA A 129 -19.40 -19.56 -2.92
CA ALA A 129 -20.07 -19.48 -4.22
C ALA A 129 -21.02 -20.68 -4.46
N ARG A 130 -20.60 -21.90 -4.14
CA ARG A 130 -21.48 -23.09 -4.21
C ARG A 130 -22.70 -22.97 -3.30
N ASN A 131 -22.50 -22.55 -2.06
CA ASN A 131 -23.59 -22.38 -1.10
C ASN A 131 -24.63 -21.35 -1.59
N ILE A 132 -24.18 -20.25 -2.22
CA ILE A 132 -25.09 -19.25 -2.80
C ILE A 132 -25.89 -19.86 -3.95
N ASN A 133 -25.24 -20.59 -4.86
CA ASN A 133 -25.92 -21.26 -5.97
C ASN A 133 -26.97 -22.28 -5.48
N ASP A 134 -26.66 -23.04 -4.43
CA ASP A 134 -27.61 -23.99 -3.82
C ASP A 134 -28.83 -23.27 -3.21
N LEU A 135 -28.63 -22.11 -2.58
CA LEU A 135 -29.71 -21.29 -2.04
C LEU A 135 -30.59 -20.71 -3.16
N VAL A 136 -29.98 -20.26 -4.27
CA VAL A 136 -30.70 -19.79 -5.46
C VAL A 136 -31.52 -20.92 -6.08
N ALA A 137 -30.98 -22.13 -6.16
CA ALA A 137 -31.70 -23.30 -6.65
C ALA A 137 -32.93 -23.61 -5.79
N LYS A 138 -32.78 -23.61 -4.45
CA LYS A 138 -33.90 -23.78 -3.51
C LYS A 138 -34.94 -22.67 -3.64
N LEU A 139 -34.51 -21.44 -3.86
CA LEU A 139 -35.43 -20.32 -4.10
C LEU A 139 -36.25 -20.55 -5.37
N ARG A 140 -35.62 -20.98 -6.47
CA ARG A 140 -36.33 -21.30 -7.73
C ARG A 140 -37.34 -22.43 -7.53
N GLU A 141 -36.94 -23.52 -6.89
CA GLU A 141 -37.82 -24.64 -6.57
C GLU A 141 -39.02 -24.19 -5.72
N ARG A 142 -38.78 -23.34 -4.72
CA ARG A 142 -39.87 -22.77 -3.91
C ARG A 142 -40.81 -21.93 -4.76
N ILE A 143 -40.30 -21.08 -5.65
CA ILE A 143 -41.14 -20.26 -6.53
C ILE A 143 -41.98 -21.13 -7.47
N ASP A 144 -41.40 -22.19 -8.03
CA ASP A 144 -42.09 -23.11 -8.94
C ASP A 144 -43.22 -23.89 -8.25
N SER A 145 -43.18 -24.02 -6.92
CA SER A 145 -44.27 -24.61 -6.12
C SER A 145 -45.44 -23.65 -5.81
N LEU A 146 -45.29 -22.36 -6.11
CA LEU A 146 -46.32 -21.33 -5.86
C LEU A 146 -47.17 -21.10 -7.11
N ASP A 147 -48.37 -20.54 -6.92
CA ASP A 147 -49.16 -20.03 -8.05
C ASP A 147 -48.39 -18.87 -8.72
N PRO A 148 -48.08 -18.95 -10.03
CA PRO A 148 -47.35 -17.92 -10.76
C PRO A 148 -47.95 -16.50 -10.68
N HIS A 149 -49.27 -16.38 -10.44
CA HIS A 149 -49.96 -15.08 -10.35
C HIS A 149 -50.16 -14.60 -8.90
N SER A 150 -49.66 -15.34 -7.91
CA SER A 150 -49.74 -14.95 -6.51
C SER A 150 -48.76 -13.84 -6.14
N GLU A 151 -49.10 -13.07 -5.11
CA GLU A 151 -48.19 -12.04 -4.58
C GLU A 151 -46.91 -12.65 -3.99
N GLU A 152 -46.99 -13.87 -3.46
CA GLU A 152 -45.84 -14.61 -2.93
C GLU A 152 -44.86 -14.99 -4.04
N ALA A 153 -45.35 -15.49 -5.18
CA ALA A 153 -44.52 -15.76 -6.35
C ALA A 153 -43.87 -14.47 -6.88
N ARG A 154 -44.62 -13.35 -6.89
CA ARG A 154 -44.08 -12.04 -7.27
C ARG A 154 -42.90 -11.62 -6.39
N GLN A 155 -43.03 -11.75 -5.07
CA GLN A 155 -41.94 -11.45 -4.14
C GLN A 155 -40.75 -12.38 -4.35
N GLY A 156 -41.00 -13.66 -4.61
CA GLY A 156 -39.96 -14.64 -4.97
C GLY A 156 -39.19 -14.24 -6.22
N PHE A 157 -39.88 -13.84 -7.29
CA PHE A 157 -39.24 -13.36 -8.52
C PHE A 157 -38.46 -12.06 -8.33
N LEU A 158 -38.93 -11.13 -7.49
CA LEU A 158 -38.18 -9.91 -7.14
C LEU A 158 -36.88 -10.23 -6.41
N LEU A 159 -36.94 -11.14 -5.43
CA LEU A 159 -35.78 -11.59 -4.68
C LEU A 159 -34.79 -12.32 -5.61
N LEU A 160 -35.29 -13.26 -6.42
CA LEU A 160 -34.49 -13.99 -7.39
C LEU A 160 -33.74 -13.02 -8.31
N GLY A 161 -34.44 -12.06 -8.91
CA GLY A 161 -33.79 -11.11 -9.79
C GLY A 161 -32.76 -10.21 -9.08
N THR A 162 -32.99 -9.88 -7.82
CA THR A 162 -32.02 -9.11 -7.01
C THR A 162 -30.75 -9.91 -6.74
N VAL A 163 -30.87 -11.20 -6.43
CA VAL A 163 -29.71 -12.07 -6.18
C VAL A 163 -28.96 -12.34 -7.48
N GLU A 164 -29.64 -12.67 -8.58
CA GLU A 164 -29.02 -12.86 -9.90
C GLU A 164 -28.30 -11.61 -10.38
N GLY A 165 -28.89 -10.43 -10.19
CA GLY A 165 -28.25 -9.16 -10.56
C GLY A 165 -26.96 -8.92 -9.78
N ARG A 166 -26.94 -9.22 -8.48
CA ARG A 166 -25.73 -9.12 -7.63
C ARG A 166 -24.64 -10.11 -8.02
N MET A 167 -25.01 -11.25 -8.58
CA MET A 167 -24.07 -12.24 -9.12
C MET A 167 -23.57 -11.89 -10.53
N GLY A 168 -24.04 -10.79 -11.12
CA GLY A 168 -23.69 -10.36 -12.48
C GLY A 168 -24.50 -11.05 -13.57
N HIS A 169 -25.47 -11.90 -13.23
CA HIS A 169 -26.33 -12.58 -14.19
C HIS A 169 -27.51 -11.69 -14.64
N MET A 170 -27.20 -10.56 -15.27
CA MET A 170 -28.20 -9.52 -15.56
C MET A 170 -29.38 -10.02 -16.42
N GLN A 171 -29.12 -10.90 -17.40
CA GLN A 171 -30.19 -11.49 -18.23
C GLN A 171 -31.19 -12.31 -17.40
N GLN A 172 -30.71 -13.08 -16.43
CA GLN A 172 -31.53 -13.91 -15.55
C GLN A 172 -32.30 -13.02 -14.56
N ALA A 173 -31.66 -11.95 -14.09
CA ALA A 173 -32.29 -10.93 -13.26
C ALA A 173 -33.48 -10.26 -13.95
N VAL A 174 -33.29 -9.81 -15.19
CA VAL A 174 -34.34 -9.20 -16.00
C VAL A 174 -35.47 -10.18 -16.28
N ALA A 175 -35.17 -11.43 -16.62
CA ALA A 175 -36.19 -12.46 -16.82
C ALA A 175 -37.07 -12.66 -15.57
N ALA A 176 -36.46 -12.73 -14.38
CA ALA A 176 -37.19 -12.84 -13.12
C ALA A 176 -38.02 -11.58 -12.83
N TRP A 177 -37.45 -10.39 -12.99
CA TRP A 177 -38.17 -9.14 -12.78
C TRP A 177 -39.35 -8.95 -13.74
N ARG A 178 -39.25 -9.40 -15.00
CA ARG A 178 -40.38 -9.38 -15.94
C ARG A 178 -41.52 -10.27 -15.48
N LYS A 179 -41.23 -11.46 -14.93
CA LYS A 179 -42.26 -12.32 -14.30
C LYS A 179 -42.93 -11.60 -13.13
N ALA A 180 -42.15 -10.95 -12.26
CA ALA A 180 -42.71 -10.15 -11.18
C ALA A 180 -43.59 -8.97 -11.67
N LEU A 181 -43.14 -8.27 -12.71
CA LEU A 181 -43.88 -7.16 -13.31
C LEU A 181 -45.21 -7.62 -13.95
N ALA A 182 -45.23 -8.83 -14.50
CA ALA A 182 -46.45 -9.41 -15.09
C ALA A 182 -47.53 -9.70 -14.05
N VAL A 183 -47.16 -10.08 -12.82
CA VAL A 183 -48.12 -10.28 -11.71
C VAL A 183 -48.72 -8.94 -11.27
N ARG A 184 -47.88 -7.93 -11.05
CA ARG A 184 -48.34 -6.57 -10.78
C ARG A 184 -47.35 -5.57 -11.35
N TYR A 185 -47.88 -4.69 -12.20
CA TYR A 185 -47.11 -3.60 -12.75
C TYR A 185 -46.67 -2.63 -11.65
N GLU A 186 -45.39 -2.26 -11.67
CA GLU A 186 -44.80 -1.26 -10.80
C GLU A 186 -43.87 -0.37 -11.65
N PRO A 187 -44.10 0.96 -11.68
CA PRO A 187 -43.31 1.87 -12.52
C PRO A 187 -41.80 1.81 -12.24
N GLY A 188 -41.41 1.71 -10.96
CA GLY A 188 -40.00 1.62 -10.56
C GLY A 188 -39.33 0.34 -11.07
N LEU A 189 -40.03 -0.79 -10.99
CA LEU A 189 -39.56 -2.07 -11.54
C LEU A 189 -39.44 -2.03 -13.06
N ALA A 190 -40.41 -1.43 -13.75
CA ALA A 190 -40.37 -1.27 -15.21
C ALA A 190 -39.18 -0.42 -15.66
N ALA A 191 -38.92 0.71 -14.99
CA ALA A 191 -37.74 1.53 -15.24
C ALA A 191 -36.43 0.77 -15.00
N ARG A 192 -36.36 -0.04 -13.93
CA ARG A 192 -35.18 -0.86 -13.64
C ARG A 192 -34.93 -1.94 -14.70
N ILE A 193 -35.98 -2.59 -15.21
CA ILE A 193 -35.86 -3.56 -16.30
C ILE A 193 -35.35 -2.88 -17.57
N ALA A 194 -35.93 -1.72 -17.92
CA ALA A 194 -35.52 -0.95 -19.09
C ALA A 194 -34.06 -0.48 -19.03
N GLU A 195 -33.57 -0.09 -17.85
CA GLU A 195 -32.15 0.26 -17.66
C GLU A 195 -31.26 -0.96 -17.86
N ALA A 196 -31.58 -2.08 -17.21
CA ALA A 196 -30.81 -3.31 -17.34
C ALA A 196 -30.78 -3.83 -18.80
N ASP A 197 -31.89 -3.76 -19.52
CA ASP A 197 -31.93 -4.08 -20.96
C ASP A 197 -31.07 -3.13 -21.79
N SER A 198 -31.07 -1.83 -21.45
CA SER A 198 -30.25 -0.83 -22.14
C SER A 198 -28.77 -1.02 -21.90
N GLU A 199 -28.38 -1.42 -20.68
CA GLU A 199 -27.00 -1.77 -20.33
C GLU A 199 -26.54 -3.03 -21.09
N ILE A 200 -27.37 -4.08 -21.15
CA ILE A 200 -27.07 -5.31 -21.90
C ILE A 200 -26.90 -5.00 -23.40
N ALA A 201 -27.77 -4.16 -23.96
CA ALA A 201 -27.72 -3.78 -25.37
C ALA A 201 -26.64 -2.73 -25.69
N GLY A 202 -26.03 -2.11 -24.66
CA GLY A 202 -25.12 -0.98 -24.79
C GLY A 202 -25.76 0.33 -25.27
N LYS A 203 -27.09 0.35 -25.47
CA LYS A 203 -27.87 1.51 -25.94
C LYS A 203 -29.32 1.40 -25.49
N VAL A 204 -30.02 2.53 -25.43
CA VAL A 204 -31.45 2.53 -25.16
C VAL A 204 -32.20 2.00 -26.37
N THR A 205 -32.78 0.79 -26.25
CA THR A 205 -33.57 0.20 -27.33
C THR A 205 -34.94 0.87 -27.43
N PRO A 206 -35.65 0.75 -28.58
CA PRO A 206 -37.02 1.26 -28.70
C PRO A 206 -37.95 0.68 -27.62
N GLU A 207 -37.78 -0.61 -27.30
CA GLU A 207 -38.55 -1.29 -26.25
C GLU A 207 -38.26 -0.70 -24.86
N ALA A 208 -36.98 -0.53 -24.50
CA ALA A 208 -36.60 0.10 -23.24
C ALA A 208 -37.12 1.54 -23.14
N ARG A 209 -37.08 2.30 -24.25
CA ARG A 209 -37.66 3.64 -24.34
C ARG A 209 -39.16 3.65 -24.03
N THR A 210 -39.94 2.75 -24.64
CA THR A 210 -41.38 2.67 -24.36
C THR A 210 -41.67 2.32 -22.89
N MET A 211 -40.86 1.43 -22.29
CA MET A 211 -40.99 1.10 -20.87
C MET A 211 -40.64 2.29 -19.97
N PHE A 212 -39.59 3.05 -20.29
CA PHE A 212 -39.24 4.28 -19.57
C PHE A 212 -40.34 5.33 -19.66
N GLU A 213 -40.89 5.58 -20.84
CA GLU A 213 -41.96 6.56 -21.06
C GLU A 213 -43.22 6.18 -20.28
N ARG A 214 -43.61 4.89 -20.31
CA ARG A 214 -44.73 4.39 -19.50
C ARG A 214 -44.46 4.50 -18.00
N ALA A 215 -43.26 4.12 -17.55
CA ALA A 215 -42.86 4.24 -16.15
C ALA A 215 -42.96 5.69 -15.67
N LEU A 216 -42.48 6.65 -16.46
CA LEU A 216 -42.58 8.08 -16.14
C LEU A 216 -44.02 8.59 -16.06
N LYS A 217 -44.91 8.11 -16.93
CA LYS A 217 -46.32 8.49 -16.93
C LYS A 217 -47.06 8.02 -15.67
N GLU A 218 -46.71 6.85 -15.18
CA GLU A 218 -47.33 6.22 -13.99
C GLU A 218 -46.51 6.45 -12.70
N ALA A 219 -45.46 7.28 -12.75
CA ALA A 219 -44.53 7.48 -11.64
C ALA A 219 -45.15 8.28 -10.47
N PRO A 220 -44.88 7.90 -9.20
CA PRO A 220 -45.19 8.76 -8.07
C PRO A 220 -44.30 10.02 -8.09
N ALA A 221 -44.86 11.17 -7.69
CA ALA A 221 -44.23 12.49 -7.88
C ALA A 221 -42.82 12.64 -7.28
N ASN A 222 -42.49 11.88 -6.23
CA ASN A 222 -41.22 11.93 -5.50
C ASN A 222 -40.30 10.74 -5.79
N ALA A 223 -40.54 9.97 -6.85
CA ALA A 223 -39.73 8.79 -7.13
C ALA A 223 -38.28 9.17 -7.50
N PRO A 224 -37.26 8.62 -6.81
CA PRO A 224 -35.86 9.05 -6.97
C PRO A 224 -35.26 8.72 -8.34
N TRP A 225 -35.86 7.77 -9.07
CA TRP A 225 -35.39 7.32 -10.38
C TRP A 225 -35.88 8.16 -11.56
N ILE A 226 -36.83 9.08 -11.36
CA ILE A 226 -37.42 9.90 -12.45
C ILE A 226 -36.36 10.73 -13.18
N SER A 227 -35.46 11.37 -12.44
CA SER A 227 -34.41 12.22 -13.01
C SER A 227 -33.43 11.41 -13.87
N LEU A 228 -33.07 10.21 -13.42
CA LEU A 228 -32.19 9.29 -14.14
C LEU A 228 -32.82 8.85 -15.46
N VAL A 229 -34.09 8.42 -15.43
CA VAL A 229 -34.80 7.97 -16.63
C VAL A 229 -34.93 9.10 -17.66
N LYS A 230 -35.26 10.32 -17.23
CA LYS A 230 -35.32 11.49 -18.11
C LYS A 230 -33.98 11.76 -18.79
N LYS A 231 -32.87 11.69 -18.04
CA LYS A 231 -31.52 11.87 -18.58
C LYS A 231 -31.17 10.77 -19.59
N ARG A 232 -31.54 9.52 -19.28
CA ARG A 232 -31.27 8.36 -20.14
C ARG A 232 -31.96 8.49 -21.50
N LEU A 233 -33.23 8.90 -21.49
CA LEU A 233 -34.01 9.16 -22.70
C LEU A 233 -33.43 10.32 -23.53
N GLN A 234 -32.88 11.36 -22.90
CA GLN A 234 -32.20 12.45 -23.61
C GLN A 234 -30.91 11.99 -24.28
N SER A 235 -30.09 11.20 -23.58
CA SER A 235 -28.81 10.70 -24.10
C SER A 235 -28.94 9.63 -25.19
N GLY A 236 -30.09 8.94 -25.27
CA GLY A 236 -30.34 7.91 -26.29
C GLY A 236 -30.89 8.46 -27.61
N MET A 237 -30.95 9.79 -27.79
CA MET A 237 -31.38 10.45 -29.04
C MET A 237 -30.20 10.85 -29.96
N GLU A 238 -28.96 10.63 -29.53
CA GLU A 238 -27.73 10.77 -30.34
C GLU A 238 -27.25 9.39 -30.81
#